data_AF-A0A6G1R3Y2-F1
#
_entry.id   AF-A0A6G1R3Y2-F1
#
_cell.length_a   1.000
_cell.length_b   1.000
_cell.length_c   1.000
_cell.angle_alpha   90.00
_cell.angle_beta   90.00
_cell.angle_gamma   90.00
#
_symmetry.space_group_name_H-M   'P 1'
#
loop_
_entity.id
_entity.type
_entity.pdbx_description
1 polymer ?
#
loop_
_entity_poly.entity_id
_entity_poly.type
_entity_poly.pdbx_seq_one_letter_code
_entity_poly.pdbx_strand_id
1 'polypeptide(L)'
;GTKLKKLQARVLGILSQCPANLLDPLISIYQLHTADRNYLLGHVSHLYHNGDYKEAVMLSIKLKLQPDQDVEKMCTPLLLQDKTNLVEDYVGDYPELQSKLLQILDTWCEPGFNIRDITRQYQGLSRYKPEKLNRRTLSKLVFRLLDRFNVDPALCPNVINQRHLRTLNYLFYKRFVEKTM
;
A
#
# COMPACT_ATOMS: atom_id res chain seq x y z
N GLY A 1 -12.80 34.35 1.15
CA GLY A 1 -12.98 33.10 1.90
C GLY A 1 -13.88 32.07 1.20
N THR A 2 -15.19 32.32 1.12
CA THR A 2 -16.21 31.30 0.73
C THR A 2 -16.23 30.90 -0.75
N LYS A 3 -15.88 31.79 -1.68
CA LYS A 3 -15.80 31.47 -3.12
C LYS A 3 -14.68 30.48 -3.46
N LEU A 4 -13.53 30.59 -2.79
CA LEU A 4 -12.40 29.68 -2.98
C LEU A 4 -12.74 28.26 -2.50
N LYS A 5 -13.39 28.13 -1.33
CA LYS A 5 -13.86 26.83 -0.83
C LYS A 5 -14.87 26.15 -1.77
N LYS A 6 -15.80 26.92 -2.36
CA LYS A 6 -16.75 26.39 -3.36
C LYS A 6 -16.07 25.96 -4.67
N LEU A 7 -15.04 26.69 -5.10
CA LEU A 7 -14.23 26.32 -6.26
C LEU A 7 -13.40 25.07 -5.99
N GLN A 8 -12.77 24.97 -4.81
CA GLN A 8 -12.03 23.79 -4.38
C GLN A 8 -12.94 22.55 -4.34
N ALA A 9 -14.15 22.66 -3.80
CA ALA A 9 -15.12 21.55 -3.81
C ALA A 9 -15.53 21.10 -5.22
N ARG A 10 -15.72 22.05 -6.16
CA ARG A 10 -16.00 21.71 -7.57
C ARG A 10 -14.80 21.05 -8.25
N VAL A 11 -13.59 21.56 -8.00
CA VAL A 11 -12.37 21.01 -8.57
C VAL A 11 -12.10 19.60 -8.03
N LEU A 12 -12.36 19.33 -6.74
CA LEU A 12 -12.31 17.98 -6.17
C LEU A 12 -13.29 17.02 -6.86
N GLY A 13 -14.52 17.46 -7.14
CA GLY A 13 -15.47 16.65 -7.91
C GLY A 13 -15.01 16.33 -9.35
N ILE A 14 -14.16 17.18 -9.94
CA ILE A 14 -13.62 17.01 -11.29
C ILE A 14 -12.26 16.27 -11.27
N LEU A 15 -11.54 16.32 -10.15
CA LEU A 15 -10.23 15.68 -9.97
C LEU A 15 -10.30 14.15 -10.07
N SER A 16 -11.42 13.54 -9.69
CA SER A 16 -11.68 12.11 -9.88
C SER A 16 -11.68 11.68 -11.36
N GLN A 17 -11.95 12.62 -12.27
CA GLN A 17 -12.01 12.37 -13.71
C GLN A 17 -10.76 12.86 -14.45
N CYS A 18 -9.83 13.55 -13.75
CA CYS A 18 -8.66 14.13 -14.39
C CYS A 18 -7.47 13.17 -14.39
N PRO A 19 -6.71 13.09 -15.50
CA PRO A 19 -5.46 12.33 -15.53
C PRO A 19 -4.41 12.92 -14.58
N ALA A 20 -3.54 12.05 -14.06
CA ALA A 20 -2.48 12.35 -13.08
C ALA A 20 -1.61 13.59 -13.40
N ASN A 21 -1.48 13.92 -14.68
CA ASN A 21 -0.66 15.02 -15.20
C ASN A 21 -1.31 16.40 -14.94
N LEU A 22 -2.64 16.46 -14.78
CA LEU A 22 -3.36 17.71 -14.50
C LEU A 22 -3.53 17.96 -13.00
N LEU A 23 -3.21 16.98 -12.15
CA LEU A 23 -3.28 17.11 -10.70
C LEU A 23 -2.31 18.19 -10.18
N ASP A 24 -1.04 18.23 -10.63
CA ASP A 24 -0.06 19.20 -10.09
C ASP A 24 -0.38 20.65 -10.46
N PRO A 25 -0.76 20.96 -11.72
CA PRO A 25 -1.22 22.30 -12.09
C PRO A 25 -2.47 22.71 -11.31
N LEU A 26 -3.45 21.80 -11.16
CA LEU A 26 -4.70 22.12 -10.45
C LEU A 26 -4.46 22.36 -8.94
N ILE A 27 -3.58 21.58 -8.31
CA ILE A 27 -3.19 21.77 -6.91
C ILE A 27 -2.51 23.12 -6.71
N SER A 28 -1.64 23.52 -7.64
CA SER A 28 -0.92 24.80 -7.60
C SER A 28 -1.85 25.99 -7.87
N ILE A 29 -2.72 25.89 -8.88
CA ILE A 29 -3.66 26.96 -9.30
C ILE A 29 -4.73 27.20 -8.23
N TYR A 30 -5.27 26.14 -7.63
CA TYR A 30 -6.36 26.25 -6.64
C TYR A 30 -5.88 26.24 -5.19
N GLN A 31 -4.55 26.26 -4.97
CA GLN A 31 -3.91 26.21 -3.65
C GLN A 31 -4.55 25.13 -2.77
N LEU A 32 -4.72 23.91 -3.31
CA LEU A 32 -5.41 22.84 -2.59
C LEU A 32 -4.69 22.43 -1.29
N HIS A 33 -3.41 22.81 -1.14
CA HIS A 33 -2.66 22.70 0.12
C HIS A 33 -3.22 23.55 1.27
N THR A 34 -3.99 24.60 0.98
CA THR A 34 -4.62 25.45 2.01
C THR A 34 -6.10 25.10 2.23
N ALA A 35 -6.61 24.08 1.54
CA ALA A 35 -7.98 23.60 1.74
C ALA A 35 -8.10 22.85 3.08
N ASP A 36 -9.29 22.87 3.66
CA ASP A 36 -9.58 22.17 4.91
C ASP A 36 -9.28 20.67 4.74
N ARG A 37 -8.32 20.13 5.54
CA ARG A 37 -7.90 18.72 5.49
C ARG A 37 -9.07 17.75 5.59
N ASN A 38 -10.10 18.08 6.37
CA ASN A 38 -11.29 17.25 6.54
C ASN A 38 -12.10 17.07 5.23
N TYR A 39 -12.16 18.09 4.37
CA TYR A 39 -12.84 17.98 3.08
C TYR A 39 -12.03 17.13 2.09
N LEU A 40 -10.69 17.24 2.14
CA LEU A 40 -9.80 16.42 1.33
C LEU A 40 -9.88 14.95 1.75
N LEU A 41 -9.86 14.65 3.06
CA LEU A 41 -10.05 13.30 3.60
C LEU A 41 -11.43 12.72 3.24
N GLY A 42 -12.48 13.55 3.26
CA GLY A 42 -13.81 13.17 2.80
C GLY A 42 -13.82 12.78 1.31
N HIS A 43 -13.11 13.54 0.47
CA HIS A 43 -12.99 13.22 -0.95
C HIS A 43 -12.17 11.96 -1.21
N VAL A 44 -11.06 11.74 -0.51
CA VAL A 44 -10.28 10.49 -0.61
C VAL A 44 -11.13 9.30 -0.15
N SER A 45 -11.92 9.46 0.90
CA SER A 45 -12.87 8.43 1.34
C SER A 45 -13.91 8.14 0.25
N HIS A 46 -14.43 9.16 -0.44
CA HIS A 46 -15.34 8.96 -1.55
C HIS A 46 -14.68 8.21 -2.72
N LEU A 47 -13.45 8.56 -3.10
CA LEU A 47 -12.67 7.85 -4.11
C LEU A 47 -12.43 6.38 -3.75
N TYR A 48 -12.16 6.12 -2.46
CA TYR A 48 -12.01 4.76 -1.94
C TYR A 48 -13.29 3.93 -2.14
N HIS A 49 -14.46 4.47 -1.76
CA HIS A 49 -15.73 3.77 -1.93
C HIS A 49 -16.12 3.57 -3.41
N ASN A 50 -15.68 4.47 -4.29
CA ASN A 50 -15.89 4.34 -5.73
C ASN A 50 -14.97 3.29 -6.40
N GLY A 51 -13.93 2.84 -5.70
CA GLY A 51 -12.95 1.89 -6.24
C GLY A 51 -11.78 2.53 -6.97
N ASP A 52 -11.63 3.86 -6.92
CA ASP A 52 -10.58 4.65 -7.55
C ASP A 52 -9.34 4.78 -6.63
N TYR A 53 -8.81 3.63 -6.19
CA TYR A 53 -7.73 3.58 -5.18
C TYR A 53 -6.44 4.23 -5.64
N LYS A 54 -6.16 4.22 -6.95
CA LYS A 54 -4.94 4.82 -7.50
C LYS A 54 -4.99 6.34 -7.35
N GLU A 55 -6.13 6.91 -7.71
CA GLU A 55 -6.42 8.34 -7.66
C GLU A 55 -6.46 8.82 -6.21
N ALA A 56 -7.09 8.03 -5.32
CA ALA A 56 -7.09 8.25 -3.87
C ALA A 56 -5.68 8.34 -3.29
N VAL A 57 -4.80 7.40 -3.64
CA VAL A 57 -3.42 7.37 -3.14
C VAL A 57 -2.56 8.47 -3.76
N MET A 58 -2.66 8.72 -5.07
CA MET A 58 -1.94 9.83 -5.71
C MET A 58 -2.33 11.18 -5.10
N LEU A 59 -3.62 11.40 -4.83
CA LEU A 59 -4.10 12.62 -4.19
C LEU A 59 -3.54 12.74 -2.77
N SER A 60 -3.51 11.63 -2.03
CA SER A 60 -2.97 11.59 -0.67
C SER A 60 -1.47 11.87 -0.62
N ILE A 61 -0.71 11.39 -1.60
CA ILE A 61 0.71 11.71 -1.77
C ILE A 61 0.92 13.20 -2.01
N LYS A 62 0.23 13.74 -3.02
CA LYS A 62 0.41 15.13 -3.44
C LYS A 62 -0.04 16.13 -2.38
N LEU A 63 -1.08 15.82 -1.62
CA LEU A 63 -1.62 16.69 -0.57
C LEU A 63 -1.02 16.42 0.81
N LYS A 64 -0.08 15.49 0.93
CA LYS A 64 0.57 15.08 2.18
C LYS A 64 -0.42 14.66 3.28
N LEU A 65 -1.47 13.91 2.89
CA LEU A 65 -2.54 13.45 3.80
C LEU A 65 -2.26 12.07 4.40
N GLN A 66 -1.14 11.44 4.06
CA GLN A 66 -0.83 10.06 4.43
C GLN A 66 -0.89 9.74 5.93
N PRO A 67 -0.46 10.60 6.88
CA PRO A 67 -0.50 10.26 8.30
C PRO A 67 -1.93 10.21 8.88
N ASP A 68 -2.88 10.90 8.26
CA ASP A 68 -4.29 10.94 8.69
C ASP A 68 -5.12 9.80 8.08
N GLN A 69 -4.49 8.91 7.30
CA GLN A 69 -5.15 7.82 6.58
C GLN A 69 -4.74 6.44 7.07
N ASP A 70 -5.66 5.49 6.95
CA ASP A 70 -5.44 4.09 7.28
C ASP A 70 -4.59 3.41 6.18
N VAL A 71 -3.33 3.15 6.51
CA VAL A 71 -2.33 2.54 5.61
C VAL A 71 -2.81 1.18 5.12
N GLU A 72 -3.44 0.39 5.98
CA GLU A 72 -3.92 -0.94 5.63
C GLU A 72 -4.98 -0.85 4.53
N LYS A 73 -5.98 0.02 4.73
CA LYS A 73 -7.06 0.20 3.75
C LYS A 73 -6.55 0.74 2.42
N MET A 74 -5.61 1.69 2.42
CA MET A 74 -5.12 2.29 1.18
C MET A 74 -4.13 1.38 0.43
N CYS A 75 -3.23 0.69 1.15
CA CYS A 75 -2.17 -0.10 0.53
C CYS A 75 -2.67 -1.48 0.07
N THR A 76 -3.59 -2.11 0.81
CA THR A 76 -4.13 -3.43 0.48
C THR A 76 -4.64 -3.53 -0.97
N PRO A 77 -5.60 -2.71 -1.44
CA PRO A 77 -6.12 -2.80 -2.80
C PRO A 77 -5.04 -2.53 -3.86
N LEU A 78 -4.05 -1.68 -3.58
CA LEU A 78 -2.94 -1.43 -4.50
C LEU A 78 -1.98 -2.63 -4.61
N LEU A 79 -1.70 -3.30 -3.50
CA LEU A 79 -0.93 -4.55 -3.49
C LEU A 79 -1.67 -5.64 -4.29
N LEU A 80 -2.99 -5.75 -4.13
CA LEU A 80 -3.83 -6.68 -4.91
C LEU A 80 -3.84 -6.37 -6.41
N GLN A 81 -3.62 -5.12 -6.80
CA GLN A 81 -3.51 -4.66 -8.19
C GLN A 81 -2.07 -4.70 -8.75
N ASP A 82 -1.09 -5.24 -8.00
CA ASP A 82 0.33 -5.29 -8.40
C ASP A 82 0.95 -3.88 -8.58
N LYS A 83 0.37 -2.85 -7.96
CA LYS A 83 0.84 -1.46 -8.02
C LYS A 83 1.78 -1.13 -6.86
N THR A 84 2.76 -1.99 -6.63
CA THR A 84 3.71 -1.88 -5.50
C THR A 84 4.52 -0.58 -5.53
N ASN A 85 4.85 -0.07 -6.71
CA ASN A 85 5.54 1.21 -6.87
C ASN A 85 4.79 2.38 -6.21
N LEU A 86 3.46 2.44 -6.35
CA LEU A 86 2.66 3.52 -5.75
C LEU A 86 2.55 3.39 -4.23
N VAL A 87 2.55 2.16 -3.72
CA VAL A 87 2.59 1.90 -2.27
C VAL A 87 3.95 2.35 -1.71
N GLU A 88 5.03 2.05 -2.43
CA GLU A 88 6.38 2.49 -2.07
C GLU A 88 6.49 4.01 -2.08
N ASP A 89 5.94 4.69 -3.09
CA ASP A 89 5.90 6.15 -3.16
C ASP A 89 5.00 6.77 -2.07
N TYR A 90 3.90 6.09 -1.71
CA TYR A 90 2.99 6.54 -0.65
C TYR A 90 3.65 6.55 0.73
N VAL A 91 4.45 5.52 0.99
CA VAL A 91 5.06 5.26 2.29
C VAL A 91 6.49 5.82 2.39
N GLY A 92 7.13 6.12 1.25
CA GLY A 92 8.53 6.56 1.18
C GLY A 92 8.87 7.78 2.03
N ASP A 93 7.95 8.74 2.14
CA ASP A 93 8.19 9.99 2.89
C ASP A 93 7.98 9.86 4.41
N TYR A 94 7.43 8.74 4.90
CA TYR A 94 7.02 8.58 6.31
C TYR A 94 7.51 7.26 6.94
N PRO A 95 8.52 7.29 7.84
CA PRO A 95 9.08 6.08 8.45
C PRO A 95 8.10 5.31 9.34
N GLU A 96 7.15 6.02 9.95
CA GLU A 96 6.08 5.39 10.75
C GLU A 96 5.16 4.54 9.86
N LEU A 97 4.83 5.03 8.67
CA LEU A 97 4.01 4.30 7.70
C LEU A 97 4.80 3.13 7.09
N GLN A 98 6.12 3.27 6.92
CA GLN A 98 7.02 2.18 6.47
C GLN A 98 6.95 1.01 7.44
N SER A 99 7.12 1.31 8.73
CA SER A 99 7.08 0.31 9.79
C SER A 99 5.70 -0.35 9.88
N LYS A 100 4.61 0.43 9.81
CA LYS A 100 3.24 -0.10 9.82
C LYS A 100 2.96 -1.00 8.61
N LEU A 101 3.34 -0.56 7.40
CA LEU A 101 3.16 -1.37 6.19
C LEU A 101 3.91 -2.70 6.30
N LEU A 102 5.14 -2.67 6.78
CA LEU A 102 5.96 -3.87 6.96
C LEU A 102 5.34 -4.84 7.99
N GLN A 103 4.83 -4.34 9.11
CA GLN A 103 4.12 -5.16 10.10
C GLN A 103 2.85 -5.81 9.50
N ILE A 104 2.07 -5.06 8.72
CA ILE A 104 0.88 -5.59 8.04
C ILE A 104 1.30 -6.70 7.06
N LEU A 105 2.31 -6.47 6.24
CA LEU A 105 2.81 -7.48 5.31
C LEU A 105 3.40 -8.70 6.01
N ASP A 106 4.00 -8.52 7.18
CA ASP A 106 4.55 -9.61 8.00
C ASP A 106 3.43 -10.50 8.57
N THR A 107 2.33 -9.92 9.06
CA THR A 107 1.16 -10.71 9.48
C THR A 107 0.55 -11.52 8.34
N TRP A 108 0.59 -11.01 7.10
CA TRP A 108 0.13 -11.77 5.93
C TRP A 108 1.06 -12.94 5.57
N CYS A 109 2.28 -12.94 6.11
CA CYS A 109 3.24 -14.03 6.00
C CYS A 109 3.11 -15.07 7.13
N GLU A 110 2.17 -14.94 8.06
CA GLU A 110 1.98 -15.93 9.11
C GLU A 110 1.54 -17.30 8.55
N PRO A 111 2.08 -18.44 9.04
CA PRO A 111 1.69 -19.79 8.64
C PRO A 111 0.29 -20.13 9.17
N GLY A 112 -0.74 -19.61 8.50
CA GLY A 112 -2.14 -19.75 8.90
C GLY A 112 -3.00 -18.66 8.26
N PHE A 113 -2.37 -17.52 7.93
CA PHE A 113 -3.03 -16.42 7.26
C PHE A 113 -3.48 -16.81 5.84
N ASN A 114 -4.76 -16.58 5.57
CA ASN A 114 -5.35 -16.81 4.27
C ASN A 114 -5.62 -15.48 3.57
N ILE A 115 -4.81 -15.18 2.55
CA ILE A 115 -4.94 -13.98 1.70
C ILE A 115 -6.34 -13.91 1.06
N ARG A 116 -7.03 -15.05 0.92
CA ARG A 116 -8.42 -15.11 0.42
C ARG A 116 -9.41 -14.37 1.32
N ASP A 117 -9.16 -14.27 2.61
CA ASP A 117 -10.09 -13.60 3.54
C ASP A 117 -10.01 -12.08 3.43
N ILE A 118 -8.82 -11.52 3.21
CA ILE A 118 -8.68 -10.11 2.85
C ILE A 118 -9.30 -9.86 1.47
N THR A 119 -8.92 -10.67 0.48
CA THR A 119 -9.34 -10.43 -0.89
C THR A 119 -10.84 -10.56 -1.12
N ARG A 120 -11.58 -11.29 -0.27
CA ARG A 120 -13.05 -11.35 -0.29
C ARG A 120 -13.69 -9.97 -0.23
N GLN A 121 -13.14 -9.05 0.56
CA GLN A 121 -13.66 -7.68 0.68
C GLN A 121 -13.41 -6.84 -0.59
N TYR A 122 -12.51 -7.30 -1.47
CA TYR A 122 -12.04 -6.59 -2.65
C TYR A 122 -12.32 -7.36 -3.95
N GLN A 123 -13.22 -8.36 -3.95
CA GLN A 123 -13.52 -9.17 -5.14
C GLN A 123 -14.12 -8.39 -6.32
N GLY A 124 -14.61 -7.15 -6.09
CA GLY A 124 -15.11 -6.24 -7.12
C GLY A 124 -14.06 -5.34 -7.78
N LEU A 125 -12.77 -5.46 -7.44
CA LEU A 125 -11.72 -4.60 -7.99
C LEU A 125 -11.52 -4.83 -9.50
N SER A 126 -11.67 -3.77 -10.29
CA SER A 126 -11.19 -3.75 -11.68
C SER A 126 -9.67 -4.04 -11.71
N ARG A 127 -9.25 -5.05 -12.47
CA ARG A 127 -7.84 -5.54 -12.59
C ARG A 127 -7.30 -6.28 -11.35
N TYR A 128 -8.16 -7.00 -10.64
CA TYR A 128 -7.80 -7.92 -9.57
C TYR A 128 -6.90 -9.08 -10.08
N LYS A 129 -5.68 -9.24 -9.51
CA LYS A 129 -4.74 -10.32 -9.84
C LYS A 129 -4.23 -11.03 -8.57
N PRO A 130 -5.09 -11.78 -7.85
CA PRO A 130 -4.71 -12.44 -6.61
C PRO A 130 -3.66 -13.53 -6.79
N GLU A 131 -3.58 -14.13 -7.98
CA GLU A 131 -2.62 -15.20 -8.30
C GLU A 131 -1.15 -14.78 -8.14
N LYS A 132 -0.88 -13.47 -8.20
CA LYS A 132 0.47 -12.92 -8.03
C LYS A 132 0.86 -12.72 -6.57
N LEU A 133 -0.10 -12.59 -5.65
CA LEU A 133 0.17 -12.42 -4.23
C LEU A 133 0.23 -13.77 -3.53
N ASN A 134 1.34 -14.45 -3.77
CA ASN A 134 1.71 -15.66 -3.05
C ASN A 134 2.59 -15.29 -1.86
N ARG A 135 2.60 -16.14 -0.82
CA ARG A 135 3.51 -15.97 0.34
C ARG A 135 4.98 -15.79 -0.07
N ARG A 136 5.39 -16.41 -1.19
CA ARG A 136 6.74 -16.26 -1.75
C ARG A 136 7.00 -14.86 -2.34
N THR A 137 6.02 -14.27 -3.02
CA THR A 137 6.13 -12.90 -3.57
C THR A 137 6.01 -11.85 -2.47
N LEU A 138 5.14 -12.07 -1.46
CA LEU A 138 5.07 -11.23 -0.26
C LEU A 138 6.39 -11.21 0.50
N SER A 139 6.97 -12.36 0.80
CA SER A 139 8.27 -12.45 1.47
C SER A 139 9.37 -11.71 0.69
N LYS A 140 9.42 -11.84 -0.64
CA LYS A 140 10.37 -11.08 -1.47
C LYS A 140 10.13 -9.58 -1.42
N LEU A 141 8.87 -9.15 -1.44
CA LEU A 141 8.49 -7.75 -1.35
C LEU A 141 8.90 -7.17 0.00
N VAL A 142 8.62 -7.87 1.10
CA VAL A 142 9.02 -7.43 2.45
C VAL A 142 10.54 -7.28 2.55
N PHE A 143 11.32 -8.26 2.07
CA PHE A 143 12.78 -8.11 2.06
C PHE A 143 13.25 -6.91 1.21
N ARG A 144 12.67 -6.72 0.02
CA ARG A 144 12.99 -5.55 -0.82
C ARG A 144 12.66 -4.23 -0.13
N LEU A 145 11.54 -4.15 0.60
CA LEU A 145 11.15 -2.96 1.34
C LEU A 145 12.03 -2.74 2.58
N LEU A 146 12.39 -3.80 3.31
CA LEU A 146 13.34 -3.73 4.43
C LEU A 146 14.69 -3.16 3.96
N ASP A 147 15.21 -3.69 2.85
CA ASP A 147 16.47 -3.21 2.25
C ASP A 147 16.34 -1.75 1.76
N ARG A 148 15.23 -1.39 1.12
CA ARG A 148 15.00 -0.04 0.57
C ARG A 148 14.83 1.03 1.65
N PHE A 149 14.12 0.71 2.73
CA PHE A 149 13.82 1.64 3.81
C PHE A 149 14.82 1.57 4.96
N ASN A 150 15.78 0.64 4.92
CA ASN A 150 16.76 0.38 5.98
C ASN A 150 16.10 0.21 7.37
N VAL A 151 15.00 -0.53 7.38
CA VAL A 151 14.18 -0.79 8.59
C VAL A 151 14.68 -2.07 9.26
N ASP A 152 14.69 -2.08 10.61
CA ASP A 152 15.18 -3.22 11.38
C ASP A 152 14.40 -4.50 11.04
N PRO A 153 15.09 -5.58 10.59
CA PRO A 153 14.47 -6.88 10.33
C PRO A 153 13.69 -7.43 11.54
N ALA A 154 14.05 -7.05 12.78
CA ALA A 154 13.34 -7.46 13.98
C ALA A 154 11.84 -7.11 13.97
N LEU A 155 11.43 -6.14 13.15
CA LEU A 155 10.02 -5.75 12.98
C LEU A 155 9.20 -6.76 12.15
N CYS A 156 9.85 -7.68 11.45
CA CYS A 156 9.21 -8.67 10.58
C CYS A 156 9.59 -10.13 10.95
N PRO A 157 9.19 -10.62 12.14
CA PRO A 157 9.58 -11.95 12.63
C PRO A 157 9.01 -13.09 11.76
N ASN A 158 7.81 -12.95 11.19
CA ASN A 158 7.18 -14.04 10.43
C ASN A 158 7.90 -14.32 9.12
N VAL A 159 8.29 -13.28 8.39
CA VAL A 159 9.06 -13.41 7.14
C VAL A 159 10.45 -13.99 7.40
N ILE A 160 11.09 -13.60 8.50
CA ILE A 160 12.38 -14.14 8.93
C ILE A 160 12.26 -15.63 9.29
N ASN A 161 11.26 -16.00 10.10
CA ASN A 161 11.00 -17.38 10.49
C ASN A 161 10.70 -18.26 9.26
N GLN A 162 9.94 -17.76 8.27
CA GLN A 162 9.75 -18.46 7.01
C GLN A 162 11.06 -18.73 6.28
N ARG A 163 12.00 -17.78 6.27
CA ARG A 163 13.31 -17.95 5.64
C ARG A 163 14.13 -19.01 6.37
N HIS A 164 14.17 -18.96 7.70
CA HIS A 164 14.88 -19.96 8.51
C HIS A 164 14.30 -21.37 8.31
N LEU A 165 12.98 -21.53 8.31
CA LEU A 165 12.33 -22.81 8.05
C LEU A 165 12.68 -23.37 6.67
N ARG A 166 12.76 -22.53 5.64
CA ARG A 166 13.21 -22.97 4.30
C ARG A 166 14.65 -23.46 4.31
N THR A 167 15.55 -22.73 4.98
CA THR A 167 16.95 -23.15 5.13
C THR A 167 17.04 -24.48 5.87
N LEU A 168 16.30 -24.65 6.96
CA LEU A 168 16.23 -25.91 7.69
C LEU A 168 15.73 -27.04 6.80
N ASN A 169 14.61 -26.86 6.08
CA ASN A 169 14.08 -27.88 5.17
C ASN A 169 15.09 -28.28 4.10
N TYR A 170 15.84 -27.32 3.54
CA TYR A 170 16.91 -27.60 2.58
C TYR A 170 18.04 -28.43 3.22
N LEU A 171 18.49 -28.07 4.42
CA LEU A 171 19.52 -28.82 5.14
C LEU A 171 19.06 -30.24 5.48
N PHE A 172 17.81 -30.40 5.94
CA PHE A 172 17.21 -31.72 6.18
C PHE A 172 17.14 -32.54 4.90
N TYR A 173 16.66 -31.95 3.80
CA TYR A 173 16.58 -32.64 2.51
C TYR A 173 17.97 -33.10 2.05
N LYS A 174 18.96 -32.21 2.07
CA LYS A 174 20.33 -32.53 1.65
C LYS A 174 20.98 -33.63 2.51
N ARG A 175 20.75 -33.59 3.83
CA ARG A 175 21.32 -34.56 4.77
C ARG A 175 20.62 -35.91 4.75
N PHE A 176 19.29 -35.94 4.71
CA PHE A 176 18.52 -37.18 4.91
C PHE A 176 18.01 -37.80 3.60
N VAL A 177 17.81 -37.01 2.55
CA VAL A 177 17.36 -37.50 1.24
C VAL A 177 18.54 -37.69 0.31
N GLU A 178 19.33 -36.64 0.07
CA GLU A 178 20.46 -36.71 -0.86
C GLU A 178 21.70 -37.37 -0.26
N LYS A 179 21.84 -37.38 1.08
CA LYS A 179 23.01 -37.93 1.81
C LYS A 179 24.35 -37.35 1.36
N THR A 180 24.34 -36.10 0.89
CA THR A 180 25.49 -35.38 0.31
C THR A 180 26.14 -34.39 1.28
N MET A 181 25.78 -34.45 2.57
CA MET A 181 26.31 -33.64 3.67
C MET A 181 26.82 -34.54 4.79
#